data_AF-A0A6V7YAT6-F1
#
_entry.id   AF-A0A6V7YAT6-F1
#
_cell.length_a   1.000
_cell.length_b   1.000
_cell.length_c   1.000
_cell.angle_alpha   90.00
_cell.angle_beta   90.00
_cell.angle_gamma   90.00
#
_symmetry.space_group_name_H-M   'P 1'
#
loop_
_entity.id
_entity.type
_entity.pdbx_description
1 polymer ?
#
loop_
_entity_poly.entity_id
_entity_poly.type
_entity_poly.pdbx_seq_one_letter_code
_entity_poly.pdbx_strand_id
1 'polypeptide(L)'
;MKIGINGREIYNSNSLYAYKTYLSYELSYSQGAKSSHLNAAGYYFGSDINLESGVGYESRKRLFSNSSTAQFIAKLDADIFNQPLYLINQCEIDIEILPNEAKFVLVALQFSMDLMDGLALDIARKLDTKPARYAIRKTMMKPLFISMGRYEFNANLFMDQIPRRITLGLVI
;
A
#
# COMPACT_ATOMS: atom_id res chain seq x y z
N MET A 1 -3.07 1.02 -6.74
CA MET A 1 -1.66 1.22 -7.15
C MET A 1 -1.27 0.19 -8.21
N LYS A 2 -0.75 0.67 -9.34
CA LYS A 2 -0.15 -0.15 -10.39
C LYS A 2 1.27 0.31 -10.66
N ILE A 3 2.14 -0.61 -11.02
CA ILE A 3 3.53 -0.30 -11.38
C ILE A 3 3.88 -1.01 -12.67
N GLY A 4 4.31 -0.23 -13.65
CA GLY A 4 4.91 -0.68 -14.89
C GLY A 4 6.41 -0.48 -14.88
N ILE A 5 7.15 -1.39 -15.52
CA ILE A 5 8.52 -1.13 -15.94
C ILE A 5 8.59 -1.32 -17.45
N ASN A 6 9.07 -0.30 -18.17
CA ASN A 6 9.19 -0.30 -19.63
C ASN A 6 7.90 -0.76 -20.33
N GLY A 7 6.75 -0.18 -19.93
CA GLY A 7 5.43 -0.52 -20.48
C GLY A 7 4.85 -1.88 -20.07
N ARG A 8 5.57 -2.69 -19.27
CA ARG A 8 5.07 -3.97 -18.76
C ARG A 8 4.61 -3.82 -17.32
N GLU A 9 3.34 -4.14 -17.06
CA GLU A 9 2.82 -4.22 -15.69
C GLU A 9 3.56 -5.32 -14.90
N ILE A 10 4.19 -4.92 -13.80
CA ILE A 10 4.91 -5.83 -12.89
C ILE A 10 4.18 -6.00 -11.56
N TYR A 11 3.36 -5.02 -11.17
CA TYR A 11 2.62 -5.03 -9.92
C TYR A 11 1.28 -4.33 -10.10
N ASN A 12 0.22 -4.97 -9.63
CA ASN A 12 -1.11 -4.38 -9.59
C ASN A 12 -1.82 -4.86 -8.33
N SER A 13 -2.33 -3.89 -7.58
CA SER A 13 -3.04 -4.11 -6.33
C SER A 13 -4.55 -4.13 -6.48
N ASN A 14 -5.10 -3.91 -7.68
CA ASN A 14 -6.54 -3.86 -7.96
C ASN A 14 -7.31 -2.96 -6.97
N SER A 15 -6.77 -1.77 -6.68
CA SER A 15 -7.30 -0.82 -5.68
C SER A 15 -7.31 -1.31 -4.22
N LEU A 16 -6.72 -2.47 -3.92
CA LEU A 16 -6.58 -3.00 -2.56
C LEU A 16 -5.27 -2.59 -1.86
N TYR A 17 -4.49 -1.69 -2.47
CA TYR A 17 -3.19 -1.26 -1.95
C TYR A 17 -3.30 -0.73 -0.52
N ALA A 18 -4.29 0.13 -0.28
CA ALA A 18 -4.56 0.78 0.99
C ALA A 18 -4.83 -0.23 2.12
N TYR A 19 -5.63 -1.26 1.82
CA TYR A 19 -5.93 -2.33 2.77
C TYR A 19 -4.70 -3.19 3.04
N LYS A 20 -3.92 -3.53 2.00
CA LYS A 20 -2.67 -4.26 2.14
C LYS A 20 -1.70 -3.51 3.06
N THR A 21 -1.46 -2.22 2.80
CA THR A 21 -0.53 -1.42 3.61
C THR A 21 -1.00 -1.28 5.05
N TYR A 22 -2.29 -0.99 5.24
CA TYR A 22 -2.87 -0.85 6.57
C TYR A 22 -2.73 -2.15 7.40
N LEU A 23 -3.11 -3.30 6.82
CA LEU A 23 -2.96 -4.61 7.49
C LEU A 23 -1.50 -4.95 7.77
N SER A 24 -0.59 -4.61 6.85
CA SER A 24 0.85 -4.78 7.06
C SER A 24 1.34 -3.95 8.24
N TYR A 25 0.94 -2.67 8.33
CA TYR A 25 1.29 -1.79 9.45
C TYR A 25 0.78 -2.34 10.78
N GLU A 26 -0.46 -2.81 10.81
CA GLU A 26 -1.08 -3.34 12.02
C GLU A 26 -0.42 -4.64 12.50
N LEU A 27 -0.14 -5.57 11.58
CA LEU A 27 0.19 -6.96 11.92
C LEU A 27 1.67 -7.32 11.76
N SER A 28 2.48 -6.46 11.14
CA SER A 28 3.89 -6.80 10.84
C SER A 28 4.90 -5.88 11.54
N TYR A 29 4.48 -4.72 12.01
CA TYR A 29 5.39 -3.76 12.64
C TYR A 29 5.25 -3.75 14.16
N SER A 30 6.38 -3.61 14.84
CA SER A 30 6.42 -3.45 16.30
C SER A 30 5.88 -2.09 16.73
N GLN A 31 5.52 -1.96 18.00
CA GLN A 31 5.01 -0.70 18.55
C GLN A 31 5.99 0.47 18.34
N GLY A 32 7.30 0.23 18.46
CA GLY A 32 8.33 1.25 18.22
C GLY A 32 8.41 1.71 16.76
N ALA A 33 8.12 0.82 15.80
CA ALA A 33 8.01 1.20 14.39
C ALA A 33 6.74 2.02 14.14
N LYS A 34 5.62 1.62 14.76
CA LYS A 34 4.34 2.33 14.72
C LYS A 34 4.44 3.76 15.24
N SER A 35 5.22 4.00 16.30
CA SER A 35 5.44 5.32 16.88
C SER A 35 6.54 6.15 16.20
N SER A 36 7.30 5.58 15.26
CA SER A 36 8.40 6.27 14.56
C SER A 36 8.06 6.57 13.11
N HIS A 37 8.60 5.80 12.17
CA HIS A 37 8.48 6.05 10.73
C HIS A 37 7.05 5.85 10.20
N LEU A 38 6.26 4.97 10.82
CA LEU A 38 4.85 4.84 10.45
C LEU A 38 4.03 6.05 10.91
N ASN A 39 4.44 6.72 11.99
CA ASN A 39 3.82 7.98 12.41
C ASN A 39 4.04 9.10 11.38
N ALA A 40 5.25 9.18 10.80
CA ALA A 40 5.55 10.09 9.70
C ALA A 40 4.73 9.80 8.42
N ALA A 41 4.30 8.54 8.24
CA ALA A 41 3.38 8.13 7.18
C ALA A 41 1.89 8.40 7.52
N GLY A 42 1.61 9.03 8.67
CA GLY A 42 0.25 9.35 9.13
C GLY A 42 -0.47 8.22 9.87
N TYR A 43 0.22 7.11 10.16
CA TYR A 43 -0.34 6.01 10.91
C TYR A 43 -0.19 6.25 12.42
N TYR A 44 -1.31 6.23 13.14
CA TYR A 44 -1.36 6.36 14.59
C TYR A 44 -1.98 5.09 15.17
N PHE A 45 -1.18 4.35 15.94
CA PHE A 45 -1.64 3.16 16.62
C PHE A 45 -2.68 3.51 17.69
N GLY A 46 -3.78 2.77 17.72
CA GLY A 46 -4.80 2.82 18.76
C GLY A 46 -5.07 1.42 19.28
N SER A 47 -5.41 1.30 20.56
CA SER A 47 -5.88 0.04 21.17
C SER A 47 -7.32 -0.30 20.79
N ASP A 48 -8.06 0.69 20.25
CA ASP A 48 -9.47 0.56 19.94
C ASP A 48 -9.66 -0.07 18.56
N ILE A 49 -10.61 -1.02 18.48
CA ILE A 49 -11.00 -1.68 17.22
C ILE A 49 -11.72 -0.70 16.30
N ASN A 50 -12.40 0.30 16.87
CA ASN A 50 -13.17 1.27 16.12
C ASN A 50 -12.25 2.41 15.62
N LEU A 51 -12.07 2.42 14.30
CA LEU A 51 -11.27 3.36 13.53
C LEU A 51 -11.72 4.83 13.63
N GLU A 52 -13.00 5.07 13.90
CA GLU A 52 -13.62 6.42 14.02
C GLU A 52 -13.62 6.95 15.46
N SER A 53 -12.97 6.25 16.38
CA SER A 53 -12.89 6.64 17.78
C SER A 53 -11.52 6.29 18.36
N GLY A 54 -11.21 6.85 19.52
CA GLY A 54 -9.99 6.51 20.25
C GLY A 54 -8.76 7.33 19.85
N VAL A 55 -7.63 6.93 20.44
CA VAL A 55 -6.40 7.74 20.46
C VAL A 55 -5.83 7.97 19.05
N GLY A 56 -5.90 6.95 18.18
CA GLY A 56 -5.41 7.05 16.81
C GLY A 56 -6.23 8.02 15.95
N TYR A 57 -7.55 8.00 16.12
CA TYR A 57 -8.48 8.90 15.43
C TYR A 57 -8.26 10.36 15.84
N GLU A 58 -8.23 10.64 17.14
CA GLU A 58 -8.03 12.00 17.65
C GLU A 58 -6.66 12.56 17.27
N SER A 59 -5.62 11.72 17.24
CA SER A 59 -4.28 12.12 16.81
C SER A 59 -4.26 12.55 15.34
N ARG A 60 -4.93 11.80 14.44
CA ARG A 60 -5.05 12.16 13.01
C ARG A 60 -5.86 13.44 12.84
N LYS A 61 -7.00 13.56 13.53
CA LYS A 61 -7.87 14.75 13.46
C LYS A 61 -7.15 16.01 13.91
N ARG A 62 -6.30 15.92 14.94
CA ARG A 62 -5.52 17.05 15.46
C ARG A 62 -4.55 17.65 14.44
N LEU A 63 -4.01 16.84 13.51
CA LEU A 63 -3.09 17.32 12.47
C LEU A 63 -3.70 18.38 11.54
N PHE A 64 -5.02 18.39 11.43
CA PHE A 64 -5.78 19.31 10.57
C PHE A 64 -6.62 20.29 11.38
N SER A 65 -6.41 20.37 12.70
CA SER A 65 -7.10 21.31 13.55
C SER A 65 -6.72 22.75 13.18
N ASN A 66 -7.67 23.68 13.26
CA ASN A 66 -7.46 25.09 12.90
C ASN A 66 -7.04 25.31 11.43
N SER A 67 -7.50 24.47 10.50
CA SER A 67 -7.19 24.57 9.07
C SER A 67 -5.68 24.46 8.76
N SER A 68 -4.93 23.73 9.59
CA SER A 68 -3.53 23.43 9.32
C SER A 68 -3.38 22.39 8.21
N THR A 69 -2.32 22.53 7.43
CA THR A 69 -1.90 21.51 6.45
C THR A 69 -0.96 20.52 7.11
N ALA A 70 -1.10 19.23 6.76
CA ALA A 70 -0.21 18.17 7.21
C ALA A 70 0.53 17.57 6.01
N GLN A 71 1.80 17.24 6.20
CA GLN A 71 2.62 16.56 5.20
C GLN A 71 2.95 15.16 5.69
N PHE A 72 2.91 14.19 4.78
CA PHE A 72 3.19 12.79 5.09
C PHE A 72 4.25 12.24 4.16
N ILE A 73 5.09 11.36 4.70
CA ILE A 73 6.08 10.63 3.93
C ILE A 73 5.87 9.15 4.21
N ALA A 74 5.49 8.40 3.17
CA ALA A 74 5.24 6.97 3.26
C ALA A 74 6.09 6.21 2.23
N LYS A 75 6.59 5.05 2.64
CA LYS A 75 7.22 4.11 1.71
C LYS A 75 6.12 3.42 0.88
N LEU A 76 6.33 3.32 -0.43
CA LEU A 76 5.50 2.50 -1.30
C LEU A 76 5.73 1.01 -1.04
N ASP A 77 4.68 0.28 -0.65
CA ASP A 77 4.73 -1.17 -0.36
C ASP A 77 4.44 -2.01 -1.62
N ALA A 78 5.35 -1.92 -2.57
CA ALA A 78 5.38 -2.80 -3.74
C ALA A 78 6.60 -3.72 -3.69
N ASP A 79 6.43 -4.91 -4.25
CA ASP A 79 7.46 -5.95 -4.21
C ASP A 79 8.77 -5.52 -4.87
N ILE A 80 8.70 -4.66 -5.90
CA ILE A 80 9.86 -4.09 -6.59
C ILE A 80 10.67 -3.13 -5.71
N PHE A 81 10.07 -2.50 -4.70
CA PHE A 81 10.77 -1.61 -3.76
C PHE A 81 11.36 -2.38 -2.57
N ASN A 82 11.18 -3.70 -2.54
CA ASN A 82 11.68 -4.60 -1.50
C ASN A 82 12.75 -5.57 -2.02
N GLN A 83 13.26 -5.37 -3.25
CA GLN A 83 14.36 -6.16 -3.78
C GLN A 83 15.74 -5.59 -3.36
N PRO A 84 16.76 -6.45 -3.16
CA PRO A 84 18.07 -6.02 -2.70
C PRO A 84 18.96 -5.40 -3.78
N LEU A 85 18.53 -5.44 -5.05
CA LEU A 85 19.32 -4.98 -6.18
C LEU A 85 18.81 -3.63 -6.68
N TYR A 86 19.73 -2.80 -7.16
CA TYR A 86 19.37 -1.58 -7.86
C TYR A 86 18.68 -1.91 -9.18
N LEU A 87 17.73 -1.05 -9.54
CA LEU A 87 17.21 -1.00 -10.89
C LEU A 87 18.35 -0.61 -11.82
N ILE A 88 18.45 -1.30 -12.94
CA ILE A 88 19.41 -0.90 -13.97
C ILE A 88 18.97 0.47 -14.49
N ASN A 89 19.97 1.31 -14.75
CA ASN A 89 19.75 2.60 -15.35
C ASN A 89 18.86 2.47 -16.59
N GLN A 90 17.96 3.44 -16.81
CA GLN A 90 17.10 3.52 -18.00
C GLN A 90 15.94 2.54 -18.07
N CYS A 91 15.56 2.01 -16.92
CA CYS A 91 14.20 1.51 -16.75
C CYS A 91 13.26 2.70 -16.51
N GLU A 92 12.27 2.86 -17.39
CA GLU A 92 11.11 3.70 -17.13
C GLU A 92 10.25 3.00 -16.09
N ILE A 93 9.85 3.73 -15.05
CA ILE A 93 9.01 3.21 -13.97
C ILE A 93 7.76 4.07 -13.91
N ASP A 94 6.65 3.47 -14.32
CA ASP A 94 5.35 4.10 -14.25
C ASP A 94 4.70 3.68 -12.93
N ILE A 95 4.44 4.65 -12.05
CA ILE A 95 3.75 4.41 -10.78
C ILE A 95 2.39 5.11 -10.84
N GLU A 96 1.33 4.33 -10.97
CA GLU A 96 -0.04 4.83 -10.94
C GLU A 96 -0.60 4.65 -9.51
N ILE A 97 -0.85 5.76 -8.81
CA ILE A 97 -1.47 5.75 -7.49
C ILE A 97 -2.89 6.27 -7.64
N LEU A 98 -3.85 5.40 -7.36
CA LEU A 98 -5.26 5.76 -7.28
C LEU A 98 -5.59 6.08 -5.81
N PRO A 99 -6.11 7.28 -5.52
CA PRO A 99 -6.60 7.59 -4.18
C PRO A 99 -7.78 6.68 -3.84
N ASN A 100 -7.89 6.32 -2.56
CA ASN A 100 -9.08 5.64 -2.06
C ASN A 100 -10.18 6.66 -1.75
N GLU A 101 -11.39 6.18 -1.52
CA GLU A 101 -12.48 7.04 -1.06
C GLU A 101 -12.05 7.85 0.17
N ALA A 102 -12.49 9.11 0.23
CA ALA A 102 -12.12 10.04 1.30
C ALA A 102 -12.40 9.47 2.71
N LYS A 103 -13.45 8.64 2.85
CA LYS A 103 -13.78 7.93 4.10
C LYS A 103 -12.63 7.04 4.59
N PHE A 104 -11.90 6.41 3.68
CA PHE A 104 -10.79 5.49 4.00
C PHE A 104 -9.48 6.24 4.25
N VAL A 105 -9.18 7.31 3.50
CA VAL A 105 -7.84 7.94 3.49
C VAL A 105 -7.44 8.55 4.83
N LEU A 106 -8.35 9.23 5.51
CA LEU A 106 -8.05 9.87 6.80
C LEU A 106 -8.83 9.27 7.97
N VAL A 107 -9.87 8.48 7.67
CA VAL A 107 -10.85 8.02 8.67
C VAL A 107 -11.24 9.21 9.57
N ALA A 108 -11.37 10.38 8.95
CA ALA A 108 -11.66 11.68 9.51
C ALA A 108 -12.11 12.51 8.31
N LEU A 109 -13.17 13.32 8.48
CA LEU A 109 -13.99 13.98 7.46
C LEU A 109 -13.26 14.56 6.22
N GLN A 110 -14.01 14.69 5.12
CA GLN A 110 -13.61 15.14 3.77
C GLN A 110 -12.49 16.20 3.73
N PHE A 111 -11.33 15.83 3.17
CA PHE A 111 -10.26 16.74 2.77
C PHE A 111 -9.85 16.48 1.31
N SER A 112 -9.50 17.55 0.60
CA SER A 112 -8.94 17.51 -0.75
C SER A 112 -7.43 17.27 -0.69
N MET A 113 -6.92 16.33 -1.49
CA MET A 113 -5.50 15.96 -1.55
C MET A 113 -4.96 16.24 -2.96
N ASP A 114 -3.90 17.04 -3.07
CA ASP A 114 -3.19 17.29 -4.32
C ASP A 114 -1.87 16.52 -4.35
N LEU A 115 -1.63 15.80 -5.45
CA LEU A 115 -0.40 15.05 -5.74
C LEU A 115 0.46 15.88 -6.72
N MET A 116 1.78 15.81 -6.60
CA MET A 116 2.70 16.59 -7.42
C MET A 116 3.66 15.66 -8.18
N ASP A 117 3.76 15.85 -9.49
CA ASP A 117 4.50 14.97 -10.40
C ASP A 117 5.94 15.45 -10.68
N GLY A 118 6.84 14.51 -10.96
CA GLY A 118 8.25 14.76 -11.32
C GLY A 118 8.62 14.17 -12.69
N LEU A 119 9.57 14.82 -13.38
CA LEU A 119 9.90 14.66 -14.81
C LEU A 119 11.11 13.75 -15.07
N ALA A 120 11.10 12.95 -16.14
CA ALA A 120 12.31 12.31 -16.70
C ALA A 120 12.18 11.93 -18.19
N LEU A 121 13.25 12.12 -18.98
CA LEU A 121 13.43 11.54 -20.32
C LEU A 121 14.93 11.25 -20.65
N ASP A 122 15.13 10.29 -21.56
CA ASP A 122 16.18 10.18 -22.59
C ASP A 122 17.42 9.28 -22.42
N ILE A 123 17.32 7.98 -22.10
CA ILE A 123 18.39 7.02 -22.46
C ILE A 123 17.89 5.56 -22.69
N ALA A 124 16.67 5.38 -23.25
CA ALA A 124 16.03 4.09 -23.56
C ALA A 124 16.80 3.19 -24.57
N ARG A 125 17.84 3.70 -25.21
CA ARG A 125 18.42 3.13 -26.44
C ARG A 125 19.48 2.03 -26.22
N LYS A 126 19.81 1.66 -24.97
CA LYS A 126 20.94 0.74 -24.66
C LYS A 126 20.55 -0.63 -24.08
N LEU A 127 19.27 -0.88 -23.73
CA LEU A 127 18.83 -2.09 -23.03
C LEU A 127 18.44 -3.28 -23.94
N ASP A 128 18.45 -3.12 -25.26
CA ASP A 128 18.05 -4.19 -26.21
C ASP A 128 19.03 -5.37 -26.30
N THR A 129 20.20 -5.30 -25.67
CA THR A 129 21.28 -6.29 -25.88
C THR A 129 21.29 -7.45 -24.88
N LYS A 130 20.92 -7.26 -23.60
CA LYS A 130 20.80 -8.36 -22.60
C LYS A 130 19.74 -8.03 -21.54
N PRO A 131 18.72 -8.88 -21.34
CA PRO A 131 17.71 -8.65 -20.31
C PRO A 131 18.25 -8.96 -18.92
N ALA A 132 17.96 -8.08 -17.96
CA ALA A 132 18.24 -8.34 -16.56
C ALA A 132 17.10 -9.09 -15.89
N ARG A 133 17.46 -10.07 -15.05
CA ARG A 133 16.51 -10.90 -14.30
C ARG A 133 16.61 -10.60 -12.82
N TYR A 134 15.46 -10.28 -12.21
CA TYR A 134 15.34 -10.02 -10.78
C TYR A 134 14.41 -11.05 -10.13
N ALA A 135 14.88 -11.69 -9.06
CA ALA A 135 14.04 -12.53 -8.24
C ALA A 135 13.18 -11.66 -7.32
N ILE A 136 11.90 -11.48 -7.66
CA ILE A 136 10.97 -10.66 -6.88
C ILE A 136 10.04 -11.57 -6.08
N ARG A 137 9.95 -11.34 -4.76
CA ARG A 137 8.97 -12.01 -3.90
C ARG A 137 7.62 -11.33 -4.06
N LYS A 138 6.60 -12.08 -4.50
CA LYS A 138 5.28 -11.50 -4.74
C LYS A 138 4.39 -11.55 -3.51
N THR A 139 3.74 -10.42 -3.22
CA THR A 139 2.67 -10.33 -2.22
C THR A 139 1.35 -10.05 -2.93
N MET A 140 0.38 -10.94 -2.76
CA MET A 140 -0.93 -10.83 -3.42
C MET A 140 -2.05 -10.72 -2.40
N MET A 141 -2.97 -9.79 -2.61
CA MET A 141 -4.21 -9.68 -1.86
C MET A 141 -5.36 -10.11 -2.76
N LYS A 142 -6.23 -10.99 -2.26
CA LYS A 142 -7.44 -11.46 -2.96
C LYS A 142 -8.67 -11.11 -2.12
N PRO A 143 -9.65 -10.37 -2.66
CA PRO A 143 -10.91 -10.16 -1.97
C PRO A 143 -11.76 -11.42 -2.06
N LEU A 144 -12.40 -11.78 -0.95
CA LEU A 144 -13.32 -12.92 -0.85
C LEU A 144 -14.62 -12.39 -0.26
N PHE A 145 -15.75 -12.67 -0.92
CA PHE A 145 -17.06 -12.14 -0.52
C PHE A 145 -17.90 -13.24 0.13
N ILE A 146 -18.43 -12.95 1.32
CA ILE A 146 -19.36 -13.84 2.02
C ILE A 146 -20.76 -13.23 1.92
N SER A 147 -21.69 -13.96 1.29
CA SER A 147 -23.08 -13.53 1.14
C SER A 147 -23.84 -13.60 2.48
N MET A 148 -24.77 -12.68 2.69
CA MET A 148 -25.61 -12.63 3.91
C MET A 148 -26.35 -13.97 4.11
N GLY A 149 -26.30 -14.51 5.33
CA GLY A 149 -26.94 -15.79 5.70
C GLY A 149 -26.10 -17.05 5.47
N ARG A 150 -24.84 -16.92 4.99
CA ARG A 150 -23.89 -18.05 4.92
C ARG A 150 -22.98 -18.09 6.14
N TYR A 151 -23.01 -19.21 6.85
CA TYR A 151 -22.13 -19.49 7.99
C TYR A 151 -20.85 -20.26 7.60
N GLU A 152 -20.81 -20.79 6.38
CA GLU A 152 -19.67 -21.53 5.86
C GLU A 152 -19.21 -20.93 4.52
N PHE A 153 -17.90 -20.72 4.40
CA PHE A 153 -17.26 -20.21 3.19
C PHE A 153 -16.00 -21.02 2.91
N ASN A 154 -15.97 -21.72 1.78
CA ASN A 154 -14.82 -22.49 1.32
C ASN A 154 -14.17 -21.76 0.15
N ALA A 155 -12.88 -21.46 0.25
CA ALA A 155 -12.10 -20.86 -0.81
C ALA A 155 -10.73 -21.52 -0.94
N ASN A 156 -10.39 -21.88 -2.17
CA ASN A 156 -9.04 -22.35 -2.49
C ASN A 156 -8.06 -21.17 -2.44
N LEU A 157 -7.30 -21.12 -1.34
CA LEU A 157 -6.29 -20.08 -1.11
C LEU A 157 -5.06 -20.24 -2.01
N PHE A 158 -4.79 -21.46 -2.48
CA PHE A 158 -3.60 -21.81 -3.28
C PHE A 158 -4.02 -22.54 -4.55
N MET A 159 -3.49 -22.10 -5.69
CA MET A 159 -3.65 -22.78 -6.99
C MET A 159 -2.31 -23.17 -7.62
N ASP A 160 -1.19 -22.58 -7.18
CA ASP A 160 0.14 -22.83 -7.79
C ASP A 160 1.30 -22.68 -6.79
N GLN A 161 1.42 -21.51 -6.15
CA GLN A 161 2.55 -21.22 -5.25
C GLN A 161 2.12 -21.26 -3.78
N ILE A 162 2.89 -21.97 -2.96
CA ILE A 162 2.69 -22.05 -1.51
C ILE A 162 3.23 -20.76 -0.86
N PRO A 163 2.39 -19.94 -0.20
CA PRO A 163 2.83 -18.71 0.45
C PRO A 163 3.54 -19.01 1.77
N ARG A 164 4.49 -18.15 2.13
CA ARG A 164 5.22 -18.25 3.42
C ARG A 164 4.44 -17.71 4.63
N ARG A 165 3.52 -16.77 4.40
CA ARG A 165 2.67 -16.15 5.44
C ARG A 165 1.31 -15.81 4.83
N ILE A 166 0.25 -16.05 5.60
CA ILE A 166 -1.13 -15.71 5.23
C ILE A 166 -1.67 -14.75 6.29
N THR A 167 -2.29 -13.67 5.81
CA THR A 167 -2.95 -12.68 6.64
C THR A 167 -4.40 -12.58 6.16
N LEU A 168 -5.35 -12.73 7.09
CA LEU A 168 -6.78 -12.61 6.81
C LEU A 168 -7.31 -11.38 7.57
N GLY A 169 -8.00 -10.51 6.86
CA GLY A 169 -8.72 -9.38 7.43
C GLY A 169 -10.19 -9.49 7.02
N LEU A 170 -11.09 -9.37 7.99
CA LEU A 170 -12.52 -9.31 7.74
C LEU A 170 -12.96 -7.85 7.76
N VAL A 171 -13.69 -7.43 6.73
CA VAL A 171 -14.28 -6.09 6.64
C VAL A 171 -15.79 -6.30 6.60
N ILE A 172 -16.52 -5.61 7.47
CA ILE A 172 -17.99 -5.67 7.61
C ILE A 172 -18.61 -4.52 6.84
#